data_AF-A0A7V7WKI1-F1
#
_entry.id   AF-A0A7V7WKI1-F1
#
_cell.length_a   1.000
_cell.length_b   1.000
_cell.length_c   1.000
_cell.angle_alpha   90.00
_cell.angle_beta   90.00
_cell.angle_gamma   90.00
#
_symmetry.space_group_name_H-M   'P 1'
#
loop_
_entity.id
_entity.type
_entity.pdbx_description
1 polymer ?
#
loop_
_entity_poly.entity_id
_entity_poly.type
_entity_poly.pdbx_seq_one_letter_code
_entity_poly.pdbx_strand_id
1 'polypeptide(L)'
;MNALRWFLVIATALATIGFLALLTLADGFRRSFGATENGPWMALLPLLAAGLFLAALLWPEPRALRHAAAVAVLILAAGSIWILRESAFIGSVGLLYSGLWGLWYWQAVWQQASGAAP
;
A
#
# COMPACT_ATOMS: atom_id res chain seq x y z
N MET A 1 4.10 -19.20 1.24
CA MET A 1 4.65 -17.82 1.13
C MET A 1 4.37 -17.17 -0.22
N ASN A 2 4.57 -17.86 -1.36
CA ASN A 2 4.40 -17.25 -2.68
C ASN A 2 2.98 -16.76 -2.99
N ALA A 3 1.93 -17.48 -2.58
CA ALA A 3 0.54 -17.09 -2.84
C ALA A 3 0.16 -15.74 -2.19
N LEU A 4 0.44 -15.57 -0.89
CA LEU A 4 0.16 -14.31 -0.16
C LEU A 4 0.92 -13.13 -0.76
N ARG A 5 2.20 -13.33 -1.11
CA ARG A 5 3.04 -12.33 -1.77
C ARG A 5 2.40 -11.85 -3.07
N TRP A 6 2.01 -12.77 -3.95
CA TRP A 6 1.40 -12.43 -5.23
C TRP A 6 0.01 -11.81 -5.08
N PHE A 7 -0.77 -12.26 -4.10
CA PHE A 7 -2.04 -11.63 -3.75
C PHE A 7 -1.82 -10.16 -3.36
N LEU A 8 -0.84 -9.86 -2.50
CA LEU A 8 -0.50 -8.49 -2.11
C LEU A 8 -0.01 -7.66 -3.30
N VAL A 9 0.80 -8.23 -4.20
CA VAL A 9 1.25 -7.55 -5.43
C VAL A 9 0.06 -7.15 -6.30
N ILE A 10 -0.85 -8.09 -6.57
CA ILE A 10 -2.04 -7.85 -7.39
C ILE A 10 -2.94 -6.81 -6.71
N ALA A 11 -3.17 -6.93 -5.40
CA ALA A 11 -3.97 -5.97 -4.65
C ALA A 11 -3.40 -4.56 -4.71
N THR A 12 -2.08 -4.39 -4.53
CA THR A 12 -1.42 -3.08 -4.64
C THR A 12 -1.52 -2.53 -6.06
N ALA A 13 -1.29 -3.35 -7.08
CA ALA A 13 -1.38 -2.93 -8.48
C ALA A 13 -2.80 -2.47 -8.82
N LEU A 14 -3.82 -3.26 -8.47
CA LEU A 14 -5.22 -2.91 -8.72
C LEU A 14 -5.64 -1.64 -7.96
N ALA A 15 -5.27 -1.52 -6.69
CA ALA A 15 -5.55 -0.31 -5.91
C ALA A 15 -4.89 0.93 -6.51
N THR A 16 -3.66 0.80 -7.01
CA THR A 16 -2.92 1.91 -7.63
C THR A 16 -3.54 2.33 -8.96
N ILE A 17 -3.86 1.37 -9.83
CA ILE A 17 -4.51 1.63 -11.12
C ILE A 17 -5.89 2.24 -10.90
N GLY A 18 -6.68 1.67 -9.99
CA GLY A 18 -8.00 2.19 -9.63
C GLY A 18 -7.93 3.61 -9.05
N PHE A 19 -6.96 3.89 -8.18
CA PHE A 19 -6.72 5.22 -7.64
C PHE A 19 -6.42 6.24 -8.75
N LEU A 20 -5.51 5.93 -9.68
CA LEU A 20 -5.18 6.81 -10.81
C LEU A 20 -6.39 7.05 -11.72
N ALA A 21 -7.18 6.01 -11.99
CA ALA A 21 -8.41 6.14 -12.77
C ALA A 21 -9.41 7.08 -12.06
N LEU A 22 -9.62 6.91 -10.75
CA LEU A 22 -10.51 7.78 -9.98
C LEU A 22 -9.99 9.22 -9.90
N LEU A 23 -8.68 9.42 -9.73
CA LEU A 23 -8.08 10.75 -9.65
C LEU A 23 -8.26 11.51 -10.98
N THR A 24 -7.97 10.86 -12.11
CA THR A 24 -8.13 11.46 -13.44
C THR A 24 -9.58 11.79 -13.76
N LEU A 25 -10.52 10.92 -13.40
CA LEU A 25 -11.96 11.20 -13.51
C LEU A 25 -12.39 12.36 -12.62
N ALA A 26 -11.91 12.40 -11.37
CA ALA A 26 -12.21 13.49 -10.44
C ALA A 26 -11.72 14.84 -10.97
N ASP A 27 -10.52 14.93 -11.54
CA ASP A 27 -10.01 16.15 -12.16
C ASP A 27 -10.82 16.58 -13.39
N GLY A 28 -11.33 15.62 -14.16
CA GLY A 28 -12.28 15.89 -15.25
C GLY A 28 -13.56 16.57 -14.74
N PHE A 29 -14.17 16.01 -13.70
CA PHE A 29 -15.35 16.59 -13.06
C PHE A 29 -15.08 17.97 -12.48
N ARG A 30 -13.98 18.15 -11.73
CA ARG A 30 -13.62 19.45 -11.14
C ARG A 30 -13.50 20.55 -12.19
N ARG A 31 -12.83 20.26 -13.31
CA ARG A 31 -12.69 21.20 -14.43
C ARG A 31 -14.04 21.57 -15.06
N SER A 32 -14.98 20.62 -15.19
CA SER A 32 -16.33 20.93 -15.70
C SER A 32 -17.12 21.90 -14.82
N PHE A 33 -16.76 22.04 -13.54
CA PHE A 33 -17.37 22.99 -12.61
C PHE A 33 -16.50 24.24 -12.37
N GLY A 34 -15.43 24.44 -13.13
CA GLY A 34 -14.51 25.57 -12.96
C GLY A 34 -13.66 25.52 -11.69
N ALA A 35 -13.59 24.37 -11.01
CA ALA A 35 -12.75 24.20 -9.84
C ALA A 35 -11.28 23.97 -10.25
N THR A 36 -10.36 24.38 -9.37
CA THR A 36 -8.92 24.12 -9.56
C THR A 36 -8.63 22.62 -9.51
N GLU A 37 -7.66 22.19 -10.31
CA GLU A 37 -7.20 20.80 -10.36
C GLU A 37 -6.68 20.34 -9.00
N ASN A 38 -6.71 19.03 -8.77
CA ASN A 38 -5.89 18.47 -7.70
C ASN A 38 -4.42 18.78 -8.04
N GLY A 39 -3.68 19.35 -7.10
CA GLY A 39 -2.23 19.43 -7.20
C GLY A 39 -1.53 18.07 -7.38
N PRO A 40 -0.20 18.08 -7.49
CA PRO A 40 0.58 16.87 -7.81
C PRO A 40 0.79 15.91 -6.63
N TRP A 41 0.84 16.41 -5.40
CA TRP A 41 1.07 15.63 -4.16
C TRP A 41 0.08 14.47 -3.87
N MET A 42 -1.24 14.68 -4.01
CA MET A 42 -2.31 13.68 -4.03
C MET A 42 -2.01 12.51 -4.97
N ALA A 43 -1.33 12.71 -6.10
CA ALA A 43 -0.90 11.62 -6.97
C ALA A 43 0.44 11.01 -6.50
N LEU A 44 1.42 11.86 -6.22
CA LEU A 44 2.79 11.43 -5.94
C LEU A 44 2.90 10.60 -4.65
N LEU A 45 2.24 11.01 -3.56
CA LEU A 45 2.39 10.34 -2.27
C LEU A 45 1.87 8.89 -2.30
N PRO A 46 0.65 8.62 -2.83
CA PRO A 46 0.17 7.24 -3.00
C PRO A 46 1.01 6.42 -3.97
N LEU A 47 1.52 7.02 -5.05
CA LEU A 47 2.39 6.33 -6.01
C LEU A 47 3.73 5.93 -5.41
N LEU A 48 4.34 6.80 -4.61
CA LEU A 48 5.58 6.47 -3.90
C LEU A 48 5.36 5.34 -2.89
N ALA A 49 4.24 5.37 -2.14
CA ALA A 49 3.89 4.30 -1.22
C ALA A 49 3.64 2.97 -1.96
N ALA A 50 2.87 2.99 -3.05
CA ALA A 50 2.62 1.82 -3.88
C ALA A 50 3.91 1.27 -4.49
N GLY A 51 4.78 2.13 -5.01
CA GLY A 51 6.08 1.76 -5.55
C GLY A 51 6.97 1.10 -4.50
N LEU A 52 7.00 1.63 -3.28
CA LEU A 52 7.72 1.05 -2.15
C LEU A 52 7.18 -0.33 -1.76
N PHE A 53 5.85 -0.50 -1.69
CA PHE A 53 5.22 -1.78 -1.39
C PHE A 53 5.50 -2.82 -2.48
N LEU A 54 5.34 -2.44 -3.75
CA LEU A 54 5.64 -3.31 -4.88
C LEU A 54 7.12 -3.68 -4.92
N ALA A 55 8.03 -2.73 -4.71
CA ALA A 55 9.46 -3.00 -4.69
C ALA A 55 9.83 -3.99 -3.57
N ALA A 56 9.31 -3.79 -2.36
CA ALA A 56 9.54 -4.71 -1.24
C ALA A 56 8.96 -6.10 -1.50
N LEU A 57 7.79 -6.17 -2.16
CA LEU A 57 7.16 -7.44 -2.54
C LEU A 57 7.88 -8.11 -3.71
N LEU A 58 8.41 -7.41 -4.71
CA LEU A 58 9.06 -8.01 -5.89
C LEU A 58 10.54 -8.34 -5.63
N TRP A 59 11.23 -7.56 -4.81
CA TRP A 59 12.61 -7.78 -4.40
C TRP A 59 12.70 -7.93 -2.88
N PRO A 60 12.42 -9.13 -2.34
CA PRO A 60 12.40 -9.35 -0.89
C PRO A 60 13.81 -9.47 -0.27
N GLU A 61 14.88 -9.51 -1.06
CA GLU A 61 16.25 -9.70 -0.58
C GLU A 61 16.73 -8.53 0.31
N PRO A 62 16.59 -7.26 -0.10
CA PRO A 62 17.16 -6.15 0.66
C PRO A 62 16.38 -5.93 1.96
N ARG A 63 17.05 -6.15 3.10
CA ARG A 63 16.45 -5.98 4.44
C ARG A 63 15.97 -4.54 4.67
N ALA A 64 16.74 -3.56 4.21
CA ALA A 64 16.40 -2.14 4.34
C ALA A 64 15.08 -1.79 3.63
N LEU A 65 14.85 -2.34 2.43
CA LEU A 65 13.63 -2.11 1.66
C LEU A 65 12.38 -2.64 2.37
N ARG A 66 12.49 -3.85 2.94
CA ARG A 66 11.41 -4.46 3.74
C ARG A 66 11.07 -3.62 4.97
N HIS A 67 12.07 -3.12 5.70
CA HIS A 67 11.84 -2.25 6.86
C HIS A 67 11.20 -0.93 6.47
N ALA A 68 11.68 -0.28 5.41
CA ALA A 68 11.10 0.96 4.90
C ALA A 68 9.62 0.77 4.54
N ALA A 69 9.30 -0.31 3.82
CA ALA A 69 7.92 -0.65 3.50
C ALA A 69 7.09 -0.98 4.76
N ALA A 70 7.66 -1.64 5.76
CA ALA A 70 6.97 -1.92 7.02
C ALA A 70 6.59 -0.64 7.77
N VAL A 71 7.48 0.35 7.81
CA VAL A 71 7.16 1.68 8.38
C VAL A 71 6.01 2.34 7.61
N ALA A 72 6.04 2.31 6.27
CA ALA A 72 4.95 2.83 5.46
C ALA A 72 3.62 2.09 5.70
N VAL A 73 3.65 0.78 5.95
CA VAL A 73 2.45 0.01 6.34
C VAL A 73 1.92 0.40 7.70
N LEU A 74 2.77 0.75 8.67
CA LEU A 74 2.31 1.28 9.97
C LEU A 74 1.60 2.63 9.81
N ILE A 75 2.14 3.50 8.95
CA ILE A 75 1.49 4.77 8.62
C ILE A 75 0.13 4.53 7.95
N LEU A 76 0.07 3.58 7.00
CA LEU A 76 -1.17 3.17 6.35
C LEU A 76 -2.20 2.63 7.36
N ALA A 77 -1.76 1.80 8.31
CA ALA A 77 -2.63 1.26 9.34
C ALA A 77 -3.19 2.37 10.24
N ALA A 78 -2.34 3.30 10.70
CA ALA A 78 -2.79 4.45 11.49
C ALA A 78 -3.77 5.35 10.72
N GLY A 79 -3.49 5.64 9.44
CA GLY A 79 -4.40 6.36 8.56
C GLY A 79 -5.72 5.62 8.35
N SER A 80 -5.68 4.29 8.21
CA SER A 80 -6.88 3.46 8.07
C SER A 80 -7.74 3.48 9.34
N ILE A 81 -7.13 3.45 10.53
CA ILE A 81 -7.84 3.63 11.81
C ILE A 81 -8.54 4.99 11.87
N TRP A 82 -7.89 6.05 11.40
CA TRP A 82 -8.50 7.37 11.33
C TRP A 82 -9.71 7.38 10.38
N ILE A 83 -9.54 6.80 9.18
CA ILE A 83 -10.59 6.72 8.14
C ILE A 83 -11.80 5.91 8.60
N LEU A 84 -11.68 4.97 9.56
CA LEU A 84 -12.84 4.25 10.10
C LEU A 84 -13.93 5.18 10.64
N ARG A 85 -13.58 6.41 11.04
CA ARG A 85 -14.53 7.43 11.50
C ARG A 85 -15.38 8.01 10.36
N GLU A 86 -14.89 7.98 9.13
CA GLU A 86 -15.55 8.52 7.93
C GLU A 86 -16.14 7.42 7.05
N SER A 87 -15.45 6.28 6.95
CA SER A 87 -15.87 5.12 6.17
C SER A 87 -15.36 3.83 6.79
N ALA A 88 -16.26 3.09 7.43
CA ALA A 88 -15.96 1.79 8.01
C ALA A 88 -15.43 0.79 6.96
N PHE A 89 -15.99 0.81 5.74
CA PHE A 89 -15.56 -0.08 4.67
C PHE A 89 -14.12 0.22 4.22
N ILE A 90 -13.82 1.48 3.85
CA ILE A 90 -12.49 1.85 3.34
C ILE A 90 -11.43 1.65 4.42
N GLY A 91 -11.70 2.09 5.66
CA GLY A 91 -10.78 1.88 6.78
C GLY A 91 -10.52 0.39 7.07
N SER A 92 -11.56 -0.45 7.01
CA SER A 92 -11.41 -1.90 7.23
C SER A 92 -10.60 -2.57 6.12
N VAL A 93 -10.79 -2.18 4.86
CA VAL A 93 -9.99 -2.69 3.73
C VAL A 93 -8.52 -2.33 3.90
N GLY A 94 -8.22 -1.09 4.30
CA GLY A 94 -6.84 -0.64 4.57
C GLY A 94 -6.19 -1.40 5.73
N LEU A 95 -6.94 -1.69 6.80
CA LEU A 95 -6.45 -2.47 7.93
C LEU A 95 -6.22 -3.94 7.57
N LEU A 96 -7.14 -4.56 6.83
CA LEU A 96 -6.98 -5.92 6.35
C LEU A 96 -5.73 -6.06 5.47
N TYR A 97 -5.56 -5.14 4.52
CA TYR A 97 -4.37 -5.11 3.67
C TYR A 97 -3.09 -4.96 4.51
N SER A 98 -3.08 -4.03 5.46
CA SER A 98 -1.92 -3.79 6.34
C SER A 98 -1.60 -5.02 7.20
N GLY A 99 -2.62 -5.72 7.72
CA GLY A 99 -2.47 -6.95 8.49
C GLY A 99 -1.89 -8.09 7.65
N LEU A 100 -2.39 -8.28 6.42
CA LEU A 100 -1.86 -9.27 5.49
C LEU A 100 -0.41 -8.97 5.09
N TRP A 101 -0.08 -7.70 4.88
CA TRP A 101 1.29 -7.28 4.59
C TRP A 101 2.21 -7.53 5.79
N GLY A 102 1.76 -7.20 7.02
CA GLY A 102 2.48 -7.49 8.25
C GLY A 102 2.73 -8.98 8.48
N LEU A 103 1.73 -9.83 8.19
CA LEU A 103 1.88 -11.29 8.21
C LEU A 103 2.94 -11.76 7.21
N TRP A 104 2.92 -11.25 5.98
CA TRP A 104 3.93 -11.56 4.98
C TRP A 104 5.34 -11.10 5.43
N TYR A 105 5.45 -9.89 5.97
CA TYR A 105 6.70 -9.34 6.47
C TYR A 105 7.28 -10.18 7.62
N TRP A 106 6.44 -10.58 8.58
CA TRP A 106 6.83 -11.44 9.68
C TRP A 106 7.39 -12.77 9.16
N GLN A 107 6.70 -13.42 8.22
CA GLN A 107 7.19 -14.64 7.57
C GLN A 107 8.52 -14.40 6.86
N ALA A 108 8.62 -13.31 6.07
CA ALA A 108 9.81 -13.00 5.29
C ALA A 108 11.03 -12.72 6.17
N VAL A 109 10.88 -12.08 7.33
CA VAL A 109 12.02 -11.72 8.20
C VAL A 109 12.38 -12.85 9.16
N TRP A 110 11.39 -13.47 9.81
CA TRP A 110 11.64 -14.41 10.90
C TRP A 110 11.83 -15.85 10.45
N GLN A 111 11.18 -16.29 9.37
CA GLN A 111 11.39 -17.64 8.83
C GLN A 111 12.75 -17.75 8.13
N GLN A 112 13.22 -16.67 7.50
CA GLN A 112 14.57 -16.61 6.92
C GLN A 112 15.66 -16.67 8.01
N ALA A 113 15.43 -16.05 9.17
CA ALA A 113 16.37 -16.08 10.28
C ALA A 113 16.45 -17.46 10.97
N SER A 114 15.37 -18.22 10.99
CA SER A 114 15.29 -19.55 11.63
C SER A 114 15.74 -20.70 10.73
N GLY A 115 15.72 -20.51 9.40
CA GLY A 115 16.33 -21.44 8.43
C GLY A 115 17.84 -21.27 8.24
N ALA A 116 18.46 -20.30 8.93
CA ALA A 116 19.89 -20.00 8.88
C ALA A 116 20.65 -20.53 10.13
N ALA A 117 20.12 -21.58 10.78
CA ALA A 117 20.89 -22.36 11.73
C ALA A 117 21.75 -23.37 10.94
N PRO A 118 23.09 -23.38 11.11
CA PRO A 118 23.98 -24.35 10.47
C PRO A 118 23.70 -25.79 10.93
#